data_AF-A0A7D4PY42-F1
#
_entry.id   AF-A0A7D4PY42-F1
#
_cell.length_a   1.000
_cell.length_b   1.000
_cell.length_c   1.000
_cell.angle_alpha   90.00
_cell.angle_beta   90.00
_cell.angle_gamma   90.00
#
_symmetry.space_group_name_H-M   'P 1'
#
loop_
_entity.id
_entity.type
_entity.pdbx_description
1 polymer ?
#
loop_
_entity_poly.entity_id
_entity_poly.type
_entity_poly.pdbx_seq_one_letter_code
_entity_poly.pdbx_strand_id
1 'polypeptide(L)'
;MKRFISMALAALLLAGFQSQGATAATVTKVQFVAGFSGTNVKLSSSQAALIKKAWSKYPLAETVHCLALVQKSKDTVYARARAKSACDYLKKLDGDLRTFVITADTNLAKDSGQIELQFRWSTTTANQPAVKMVETEAITFKINPNYQVGKPCGGGFGWQVLGNDAQGKPAYLKCAMKSGGSGLFQLDSSMPKIDPVTRKPLVPETVPTKSLFGYSPNLYIVPKVVTTAPKTTLSAGSFTDYSKCKVAAGDDGSLDKGFGFPLPELRADLKPNFKILVIPVQFTDHLTKNKPADDMGDVVSALTNFYTRASSVPVSFDWTIPDSYYQMGKSIDSFKLGIEFDKTFNTDFWTNYRKYLQAAIDLVDKDYDFSKYDAVIIEEPRTVTDAEHGMFIPHAPGKAGESDGLYSDEGQILNLLVTGNDESRDVPNWLHEFGHLFGLPDRNWQVGSKNGFDLMWGWYGSPELAAWNRWLLGVLKDSQVDCKTDQESSIHLVQPVAWVGDYKKAVVIPVSDHEVIVVESRRRQGYDALFGKESEGAYAYRIDTSAKIYSPDTKKPVDVLAPKRSKPIMDWALDAALDPGESVSSDGWKIEVLESGAFGDVIKVSKVN
;
A
#
# COMPACT_ATOMS: atom_id res chain seq x y z
N MET A 1 6.16 25.75 79.73
CA MET A 1 7.36 26.23 80.45
C MET A 1 8.57 26.05 79.53
N LYS A 2 9.10 27.15 78.95
CA LYS A 2 10.42 27.37 78.27
C LYS A 2 10.77 26.48 77.04
N ARG A 3 11.47 26.86 75.97
CA ARG A 3 12.02 28.08 75.28
C ARG A 3 12.64 27.49 73.97
N PHE A 4 12.26 27.90 72.75
CA PHE A 4 12.86 28.90 71.85
C PHE A 4 14.14 28.51 71.02
N ILE A 5 14.14 28.90 69.72
CA ILE A 5 15.27 29.24 68.79
C ILE A 5 15.91 28.07 68.00
N SER A 6 16.33 28.12 66.73
CA SER A 6 15.97 28.77 65.44
C SER A 6 17.07 28.41 64.39
N MET A 7 16.72 28.43 63.09
CA MET A 7 17.56 28.76 61.90
C MET A 7 18.60 27.79 61.30
N ALA A 8 18.31 27.42 60.04
CA ALA A 8 19.02 27.77 58.79
C ALA A 8 20.25 26.99 58.27
N LEU A 9 20.12 26.62 56.98
CA LEU A 9 21.08 26.62 55.87
C LEU A 9 22.43 25.87 55.98
N ALA A 10 22.59 24.87 55.11
CA ALA A 10 23.84 24.66 54.37
C ALA A 10 23.51 24.09 52.97
N ALA A 11 23.24 25.00 52.03
CA ALA A 11 23.48 24.75 50.61
C ALA A 11 24.94 25.12 50.34
N LEU A 12 25.74 24.17 49.84
CA LEU A 12 26.99 24.49 49.16
C LEU A 12 27.21 23.56 47.98
N LEU A 13 27.19 24.23 46.82
CA LEU A 13 27.61 23.81 45.51
C LEU A 13 28.93 23.02 45.50
N LEU A 14 28.95 21.95 44.71
CA LEU A 14 30.10 21.63 43.86
C LEU A 14 29.57 21.48 42.43
N ALA A 15 29.60 22.61 41.73
CA ALA A 15 29.44 22.67 40.29
C ALA A 15 30.66 22.02 39.64
N GLY A 16 30.45 20.92 38.93
CA GLY A 16 31.39 20.38 37.95
C GLY A 16 30.85 20.66 36.55
N PHE A 17 31.41 21.67 35.89
CA PHE A 17 31.33 22.00 34.46
C PHE A 17 30.20 21.36 33.64
N GLN A 18 29.10 22.11 33.47
CA GLN A 18 28.21 21.97 32.31
C GLN A 18 28.96 22.44 31.05
N SER A 19 29.24 21.53 30.13
CA SER A 19 29.29 21.90 28.72
C SER A 19 27.84 21.96 28.22
N GLN A 20 27.47 23.10 27.65
CA GLN A 20 26.20 23.29 26.99
C GLN A 20 26.14 22.41 25.74
N GLY A 21 25.37 21.33 25.84
CA GLY A 21 24.80 20.64 24.70
C GLY A 21 23.39 20.24 25.12
N ALA A 22 22.37 20.80 24.49
CA ALA A 22 20.99 20.37 24.70
C ALA A 22 20.90 18.89 24.30
N THR A 23 21.01 18.01 25.29
CA THR A 23 20.82 16.57 25.08
C THR A 23 19.33 16.34 25.00
N ALA A 24 18.85 16.00 23.80
CA ALA A 24 17.51 15.51 23.58
C ALA A 24 17.23 14.42 24.63
N ALA A 25 16.17 14.60 25.43
CA ALA A 25 15.87 13.63 26.48
C ALA A 25 15.66 12.25 25.83
N THR A 26 16.35 11.25 26.35
CA THR A 26 16.35 9.89 25.79
C THR A 26 15.47 9.02 26.66
N VAL A 27 14.46 8.36 26.08
CA VAL A 27 13.66 7.39 26.84
C VAL A 27 14.25 6.01 26.69
N THR A 28 14.38 5.33 27.82
CA THR A 28 15.05 4.03 27.93
C THR A 28 14.02 2.98 28.38
N LYS A 29 13.85 1.91 27.59
CA LYS A 29 13.12 0.71 28.03
C LYS A 29 14.09 -0.41 28.32
N VAL A 30 13.86 -1.07 29.45
CA VAL A 30 14.77 -2.03 30.05
C VAL A 30 14.21 -3.44 29.91
N GLN A 31 15.02 -4.39 29.41
CA GLN A 31 14.67 -5.81 29.40
C GLN A 31 15.86 -6.67 29.82
N PHE A 32 15.61 -7.62 30.73
CA PHE A 32 16.64 -8.50 31.27
C PHE A 32 16.70 -9.81 30.48
N VAL A 33 17.92 -10.23 30.13
CA VAL A 33 18.21 -11.56 29.58
C VAL A 33 18.82 -12.40 30.70
N ALA A 34 18.22 -13.57 30.95
CA ALA A 34 18.59 -14.45 32.07
C ALA A 34 20.09 -14.79 32.09
N GLY A 35 20.60 -14.97 33.31
CA GLY A 35 22.02 -15.11 33.62
C GLY A 35 22.70 -16.26 32.87
N PHE A 36 23.89 -15.96 32.38
CA PHE A 36 24.81 -16.94 31.79
C PHE A 36 25.43 -17.79 32.91
N SER A 37 25.62 -19.08 32.69
CA SER A 37 26.30 -19.97 33.64
C SER A 37 27.81 -20.03 33.40
N GLY A 38 28.59 -20.10 34.48
CA GLY A 38 30.04 -20.29 34.45
C GLY A 38 30.77 -19.21 33.66
N THR A 39 31.67 -19.61 32.75
CA THR A 39 32.45 -18.73 31.87
C THR A 39 31.85 -18.59 30.47
N ASN A 40 30.64 -19.11 30.23
CA ASN A 40 30.05 -19.09 28.89
C ASN A 40 29.67 -17.66 28.47
N VAL A 41 29.96 -17.32 27.22
CA VAL A 41 29.71 -15.99 26.61
C VAL A 41 28.84 -16.08 25.35
N LYS A 42 28.59 -17.28 24.83
CA LYS A 42 27.71 -17.49 23.68
C LYS A 42 26.26 -17.52 24.16
N LEU A 43 25.36 -16.91 23.38
CA LEU A 43 23.93 -16.99 23.63
C LEU A 43 23.43 -18.43 23.45
N SER A 44 22.67 -18.92 24.41
CA SER A 44 21.83 -20.10 24.20
C SER A 44 20.65 -19.76 23.27
N SER A 45 19.99 -20.78 22.72
CA SER A 45 18.77 -20.59 21.92
C SER A 45 17.66 -19.88 22.70
N SER A 46 17.53 -20.13 24.00
CA SER A 46 16.55 -19.46 24.86
C SER A 46 16.88 -17.98 25.08
N GLN A 47 18.16 -17.65 25.28
CA GLN A 47 18.61 -16.25 25.41
C GLN A 47 18.45 -15.49 24.09
N ALA A 48 18.81 -16.12 22.96
CA ALA A 48 18.57 -15.55 21.64
C ALA A 48 17.08 -15.28 21.39
N ALA A 49 16.20 -16.22 21.76
CA ALA A 49 14.75 -16.03 21.66
C ALA A 49 14.23 -14.88 22.55
N LEU A 50 14.77 -14.72 23.76
CA LEU A 50 14.44 -13.61 24.66
C LEU A 50 14.88 -12.26 24.08
N ILE A 51 16.10 -12.17 23.53
CA ILE A 51 16.60 -10.96 22.88
C ILE A 51 15.77 -10.65 21.63
N LYS A 52 15.44 -11.66 20.82
CA LYS A 52 14.56 -11.50 19.65
C LYS A 52 13.18 -10.99 20.06
N LYS A 53 12.59 -11.53 21.14
CA LYS A 53 11.32 -11.07 21.70
C LYS A 53 11.40 -9.64 22.27
N ALA A 54 12.54 -9.27 22.85
CA ALA A 54 12.79 -7.91 23.32
C ALA A 54 12.87 -6.93 22.14
N TRP A 55 13.61 -7.31 21.09
CA TRP A 55 13.71 -6.55 19.85
C TRP A 55 12.35 -6.39 19.16
N SER A 56 11.56 -7.46 19.02
CA SER A 56 10.23 -7.38 18.40
C SER A 56 9.25 -6.49 19.15
N LYS A 57 9.51 -6.23 20.45
CA LYS A 57 8.70 -5.31 21.27
C LYS A 57 9.12 -3.84 21.07
N TYR A 58 10.36 -3.60 20.67
CA TYR A 58 10.94 -2.27 20.51
C TYR A 58 11.74 -2.14 19.20
N PRO A 59 11.18 -2.50 18.02
CA PRO A 59 11.96 -2.59 16.79
C PRO A 59 12.27 -1.20 16.17
N LEU A 60 11.67 -0.16 16.73
CA LEU A 60 11.90 1.24 16.35
C LEU A 60 13.05 1.89 17.14
N ALA A 61 13.79 1.13 17.95
CA ALA A 61 14.90 1.69 18.70
C ALA A 61 15.97 2.27 17.78
N GLU A 62 16.37 3.53 18.02
CA GLU A 62 17.45 4.19 17.29
C GLU A 62 18.81 3.67 17.75
N THR A 63 18.91 3.33 19.04
CA THR A 63 20.08 2.70 19.64
C THR A 63 19.66 1.66 20.67
N VAL A 64 20.49 0.63 20.86
CA VAL A 64 20.32 -0.34 21.96
C VAL A 64 21.61 -0.47 22.74
N HIS A 65 21.54 -0.23 24.04
CA HIS A 65 22.69 -0.38 24.92
C HIS A 65 22.58 -1.74 25.61
N CYS A 66 23.53 -2.64 25.39
CA CYS A 66 23.63 -3.92 26.10
C CYS A 66 24.55 -3.72 27.30
N LEU A 67 23.95 -3.69 28.48
CA LEU A 67 24.63 -3.45 29.73
C LEU A 67 25.04 -4.78 30.36
N ALA A 68 26.34 -4.91 30.60
CA ALA A 68 26.93 -5.92 31.45
C ALA A 68 26.75 -5.50 32.92
N LEU A 69 25.84 -6.16 33.62
CA LEU A 69 25.63 -5.92 35.05
C LEU A 69 26.67 -6.67 35.87
N VAL A 70 27.52 -5.93 36.61
CA VAL A 70 28.63 -6.47 37.39
C VAL A 70 28.57 -6.02 38.84
N GLN A 71 28.97 -6.89 39.77
CA GLN A 71 29.10 -6.54 41.18
C GLN A 71 30.57 -6.20 41.50
N LYS A 72 30.84 -4.95 41.91
CA LYS A 72 32.14 -4.49 42.44
C LYS A 72 33.35 -4.96 41.59
N SER A 73 33.29 -4.73 40.28
CA SER A 73 34.37 -4.95 39.28
C SER A 73 35.02 -6.34 39.17
N LYS A 74 34.56 -7.38 39.88
CA LYS A 74 35.26 -8.69 39.93
C LYS A 74 35.04 -9.62 38.73
N ASP A 75 34.02 -9.40 37.89
CA ASP A 75 33.64 -10.29 36.76
C ASP A 75 33.42 -9.58 35.41
N THR A 76 34.17 -8.49 35.15
CA THR A 76 33.91 -7.59 34.02
C THR A 76 34.14 -8.20 32.64
N VAL A 77 35.11 -9.11 32.50
CA VAL A 77 35.50 -9.67 31.20
C VAL A 77 34.39 -10.51 30.60
N TYR A 78 33.88 -11.50 31.34
CA TYR A 78 32.81 -12.37 30.86
C TYR A 78 31.49 -11.62 30.73
N ALA A 79 31.16 -10.73 31.67
CA ALA A 79 29.95 -9.93 31.60
C ALA A 79 29.92 -9.03 30.35
N ARG A 80 31.05 -8.38 30.02
CA ARG A 80 31.18 -7.55 28.81
C ARG A 80 31.13 -8.38 27.55
N ALA A 81 31.75 -9.56 27.53
CA ALA A 81 31.69 -10.48 26.39
C ALA A 81 30.25 -10.97 26.13
N ARG A 82 29.47 -11.21 27.19
CA ARG A 82 28.04 -11.56 27.09
C ARG A 82 27.20 -10.41 26.54
N ALA A 83 27.37 -9.21 27.09
CA ALA A 83 26.71 -8.00 26.59
C ALA A 83 27.07 -7.74 25.11
N LYS A 84 28.33 -7.99 24.72
CA LYS A 84 28.74 -7.98 23.33
C LYS A 84 27.99 -9.03 22.49
N SER A 85 27.89 -10.27 22.94
CA SER A 85 27.11 -11.31 22.23
C SER A 85 25.65 -10.91 22.04
N ALA A 86 25.02 -10.25 23.01
CA ALA A 86 23.66 -9.73 22.84
C ALA A 86 23.56 -8.59 21.83
N CYS A 87 24.49 -7.64 21.88
CA CYS A 87 24.57 -6.53 20.91
C CYS A 87 24.89 -7.03 19.50
N ASP A 88 25.80 -7.99 19.36
CA ASP A 88 26.13 -8.63 18.09
C ASP A 88 24.91 -9.40 17.55
N TYR A 89 24.14 -10.04 18.42
CA TYR A 89 22.89 -10.69 18.01
C TYR A 89 21.84 -9.66 17.57
N LEU A 90 21.67 -8.57 18.30
CA LEU A 90 20.80 -7.45 17.91
C LEU A 90 21.22 -6.83 16.57
N LYS A 91 22.53 -6.69 16.32
CA LYS A 91 23.07 -6.26 15.02
C LYS A 91 22.84 -7.25 13.89
N LYS A 92 22.84 -8.56 14.21
CA LYS A 92 22.44 -9.59 13.23
C LYS A 92 20.96 -9.44 12.88
N LEU A 93 20.12 -9.16 13.88
CA LEU A 93 18.70 -8.87 13.66
C LEU A 93 18.58 -7.62 12.79
N ASP A 94 19.08 -6.46 13.20
CA ASP A 94 19.04 -5.19 12.44
C ASP A 94 20.46 -4.65 12.21
N GLY A 95 20.87 -4.58 10.94
CA GLY A 95 22.27 -4.27 10.56
C GLY A 95 22.62 -2.80 10.75
N ASP A 96 21.60 -1.94 10.69
CA ASP A 96 21.72 -0.49 10.87
C ASP A 96 21.55 -0.08 12.34
N LEU A 97 21.19 -1.04 13.21
CA LEU A 97 21.01 -0.78 14.63
C LEU A 97 22.33 -0.39 15.29
N ARG A 98 22.35 0.83 15.82
CA ARG A 98 23.47 1.32 16.62
C ARG A 98 23.43 0.70 18.01
N THR A 99 24.29 -0.28 18.24
CA THR A 99 24.38 -0.95 19.54
C THR A 99 25.62 -0.54 20.33
N PHE A 100 25.48 -0.37 21.64
CA PHE A 100 26.57 0.00 22.54
C PHE A 100 26.74 -1.04 23.65
N VAL A 101 27.96 -1.55 23.82
CA VAL A 101 28.29 -2.42 24.95
C VAL A 101 28.72 -1.54 26.12
N ILE A 102 27.95 -1.58 27.20
CA ILE A 102 28.18 -0.77 28.39
C ILE A 102 28.39 -1.70 29.58
N THR A 103 29.21 -1.27 30.54
CA THR A 103 29.31 -1.93 31.84
C THR A 103 28.59 -1.07 32.87
N ALA A 104 27.76 -1.66 33.71
CA ALA A 104 27.08 -0.97 34.79
C ALA A 104 27.24 -1.76 36.10
N ASP A 105 27.57 -1.04 37.17
CA ASP A 105 27.66 -1.63 38.50
C ASP A 105 26.24 -1.87 39.04
N THR A 106 25.99 -3.07 39.55
CA THR A 106 24.77 -3.41 40.28
C THR A 106 25.07 -3.76 41.72
N ASN A 107 24.19 -3.28 42.63
CA ASN A 107 24.24 -3.63 44.05
C ASN A 107 23.46 -4.91 44.38
N LEU A 108 22.76 -5.49 43.40
CA LEU A 108 21.93 -6.68 43.56
C LEU A 108 22.66 -7.92 43.04
N ALA A 109 23.03 -8.83 43.94
CA ALA A 109 23.77 -10.04 43.61
C ALA A 109 23.04 -10.94 42.58
N LYS A 110 21.70 -10.94 42.60
CA LYS A 110 20.85 -11.69 41.66
C LYS A 110 20.92 -11.18 40.20
N ASP A 111 21.33 -9.94 40.00
CA ASP A 111 21.40 -9.30 38.68
C ASP A 111 22.82 -9.36 38.09
N SER A 112 23.81 -9.76 38.90
CA SER A 112 25.19 -9.98 38.46
C SER A 112 25.24 -11.06 37.38
N GLY A 113 25.79 -10.73 36.21
CA GLY A 113 25.89 -11.63 35.06
C GLY A 113 24.65 -11.71 34.17
N GLN A 114 23.60 -10.94 34.46
CA GLN A 114 22.50 -10.68 33.51
C GLN A 114 22.92 -9.60 32.50
N ILE A 115 22.27 -9.62 31.34
CA ILE A 115 22.37 -8.52 30.36
C ILE A 115 21.10 -7.69 30.47
N GLU A 116 21.28 -6.40 30.69
CA GLU A 116 20.22 -5.43 30.58
C GLU A 116 20.25 -4.81 29.18
N LEU A 117 19.15 -4.93 28.44
CA LEU A 117 18.96 -4.25 27.16
C LEU A 117 18.22 -2.95 27.39
N GLN A 118 18.86 -1.85 27.03
CA GLN A 118 18.31 -0.50 27.07
C GLN A 118 18.02 -0.03 25.65
N PHE A 119 16.75 -0.09 25.26
CA PHE A 119 16.28 0.40 23.97
C PHE A 119 16.00 1.90 24.07
N ARG A 120 16.52 2.70 23.14
CA ARG A 120 16.56 4.16 23.21
C ARG A 120 16.04 4.83 21.93
N TRP A 121 15.38 5.97 22.11
CA TRP A 121 14.79 6.82 21.07
C TRP A 121 14.80 8.30 21.48
N SER A 122 14.72 9.18 20.49
CA SER A 122 14.50 10.62 20.68
C SER A 122 13.10 10.93 21.25
N THR A 123 13.01 11.99 22.05
CA THR A 123 11.82 12.39 22.85
C THR A 123 10.53 12.63 22.07
N THR A 124 10.60 12.81 20.76
CA THR A 124 9.42 12.92 19.89
C THR A 124 8.53 11.67 19.92
N THR A 125 9.03 10.54 20.45
CA THR A 125 8.41 9.21 20.36
C THR A 125 7.93 8.64 21.69
N ALA A 126 8.14 9.34 22.82
CA ALA A 126 8.40 8.65 24.08
C ALA A 126 7.27 8.57 25.12
N ASN A 127 6.10 9.13 24.85
CA ASN A 127 4.90 8.92 25.69
C ASN A 127 4.09 7.68 25.30
N GLN A 128 4.58 6.84 24.39
CA GLN A 128 3.85 5.63 24.00
C GLN A 128 4.21 4.47 24.96
N PRO A 129 3.22 3.73 25.52
CA PRO A 129 3.44 2.35 25.99
C PRO A 129 4.07 1.51 24.86
N ALA A 130 4.58 0.31 25.14
CA ALA A 130 5.19 -0.57 24.12
C ALA A 130 4.39 -0.45 22.81
N VAL A 131 5.03 0.09 21.76
CA VAL A 131 4.33 0.51 20.54
C VAL A 131 3.66 -0.73 19.99
N LYS A 132 2.34 -0.79 20.13
CA LYS A 132 1.57 -1.88 19.55
C LYS A 132 1.67 -1.70 18.05
N MET A 133 1.99 -2.79 17.36
CA MET A 133 2.00 -2.82 15.91
C MET A 133 0.67 -3.39 15.45
N VAL A 134 0.15 -2.86 14.34
CA VAL A 134 -0.91 -3.57 13.61
C VAL A 134 -0.32 -4.84 13.00
N GLU A 135 -1.18 -5.81 12.74
CA GLU A 135 -0.78 -7.01 12.02
C GLU A 135 -0.56 -6.65 10.55
N THR A 136 0.61 -6.97 10.02
CA THR A 136 0.98 -6.84 8.61
C THR A 136 1.48 -8.17 8.09
N GLU A 137 1.58 -8.27 6.78
CA GLU A 137 2.01 -9.50 6.12
C GLU A 137 3.49 -9.49 5.76
N ALA A 138 4.05 -10.69 5.71
CA ALA A 138 5.45 -10.86 5.36
C ALA A 138 5.63 -10.72 3.84
N ILE A 139 6.69 -10.04 3.43
CA ILE A 139 7.14 -10.04 2.02
C ILE A 139 7.78 -11.41 1.76
N THR A 140 7.09 -12.29 1.03
CA THR A 140 7.52 -13.69 0.83
C THR A 140 8.33 -13.92 -0.44
N PHE A 141 8.23 -13.03 -1.42
CA PHE A 141 8.95 -13.13 -2.69
C PHE A 141 10.40 -12.62 -2.59
N LYS A 142 11.19 -12.99 -3.60
CA LYS A 142 12.55 -12.51 -3.78
C LYS A 142 12.51 -11.09 -4.31
N ILE A 143 13.09 -10.15 -3.55
CA ILE A 143 13.20 -8.75 -3.97
C ILE A 143 14.30 -8.65 -5.02
N ASN A 144 14.05 -7.88 -6.08
CA ASN A 144 15.03 -7.67 -7.13
C ASN A 144 16.34 -7.14 -6.54
N PRO A 145 17.49 -7.81 -6.79
CA PRO A 145 18.77 -7.38 -6.22
C PRO A 145 19.27 -6.05 -6.78
N ASN A 146 18.70 -5.53 -7.87
CA ASN A 146 19.03 -4.21 -8.41
C ASN A 146 18.41 -3.07 -7.60
N TYR A 147 17.30 -3.33 -6.90
CA TYR A 147 16.69 -2.39 -5.97
C TYR A 147 17.38 -2.50 -4.61
N GLN A 148 18.55 -1.87 -4.51
CA GLN A 148 19.37 -1.91 -3.30
C GLN A 148 19.97 -0.53 -3.01
N VAL A 149 20.00 -0.13 -1.73
CA VAL A 149 20.66 1.11 -1.30
C VAL A 149 22.06 1.24 -1.90
N GLY A 150 22.32 2.39 -2.51
CA GLY A 150 23.60 2.72 -3.16
C GLY A 150 23.74 2.22 -4.60
N LYS A 151 22.81 1.41 -5.12
CA LYS A 151 22.77 1.09 -6.55
C LYS A 151 22.14 2.22 -7.37
N PRO A 152 22.49 2.35 -8.67
CA PRO A 152 21.87 3.31 -9.57
C PRO A 152 20.36 3.11 -9.67
N CYS A 153 19.66 4.23 -9.83
CA CYS A 153 18.26 4.31 -10.24
C CYS A 153 18.13 5.43 -11.29
N GLY A 154 17.30 5.23 -12.32
CA GLY A 154 17.05 6.18 -13.41
C GLY A 154 15.61 6.68 -13.43
N GLY A 155 15.11 7.13 -14.59
CA GLY A 155 13.68 7.33 -14.87
C GLY A 155 12.98 8.56 -14.26
N GLY A 156 13.68 9.49 -13.59
CA GLY A 156 13.02 10.69 -13.05
C GLY A 156 12.13 10.46 -11.81
N PHE A 157 11.97 9.22 -11.33
CA PHE A 157 10.95 8.90 -10.33
C PHE A 157 11.31 9.34 -8.90
N GLY A 158 10.30 9.83 -8.17
CA GLY A 158 10.40 10.20 -6.75
C GLY A 158 9.67 9.26 -5.79
N TRP A 159 8.99 8.25 -6.32
CA TRP A 159 8.12 7.36 -5.55
C TRP A 159 8.85 6.16 -4.94
N GLN A 160 8.19 5.50 -3.99
CA GLN A 160 8.75 4.42 -3.20
C GLN A 160 8.64 3.08 -3.91
N VAL A 161 9.72 2.31 -3.83
CA VAL A 161 9.80 0.94 -4.34
C VAL A 161 10.15 0.00 -3.20
N LEU A 162 9.84 -1.29 -3.36
CA LEU A 162 10.32 -2.31 -2.45
C LEU A 162 11.69 -2.80 -2.90
N GLY A 163 12.70 -2.63 -2.05
CA GLY A 163 14.08 -3.00 -2.32
C GLY A 163 14.78 -3.59 -1.10
N ASN A 164 16.10 -3.50 -1.08
CA ASN A 164 16.94 -3.95 0.00
C ASN A 164 17.82 -2.82 0.56
N ASP A 165 18.07 -2.85 1.86
CA ASP A 165 19.07 -2.00 2.51
C ASP A 165 20.51 -2.38 2.08
N ALA A 166 21.50 -1.66 2.63
CA ALA A 166 22.91 -1.90 2.31
C ALA A 166 23.40 -3.30 2.73
N GLN A 167 22.68 -3.97 3.63
CA GLN A 167 22.97 -5.29 4.18
C GLN A 167 22.13 -6.40 3.51
N GLY A 168 21.32 -6.06 2.50
CA GLY A 168 20.50 -7.01 1.75
C GLY A 168 19.19 -7.40 2.44
N LYS A 169 18.70 -6.61 3.40
CA LYS A 169 17.42 -6.85 4.10
C LYS A 169 16.31 -6.02 3.44
N PRO A 170 15.06 -6.52 3.39
CA PRO A 170 13.94 -5.79 2.80
C PRO A 170 13.78 -4.39 3.37
N ALA A 171 13.57 -3.41 2.51
CA ALA A 171 13.39 -2.01 2.88
C ALA A 171 12.59 -1.27 1.80
N TYR A 172 11.88 -0.20 2.18
CA TYR A 172 11.33 0.74 1.23
C TYR A 172 12.42 1.73 0.81
N LEU A 173 12.59 1.85 -0.51
CA LEU A 173 13.61 2.70 -1.10
C LEU A 173 12.96 3.80 -1.91
N LYS A 174 13.70 4.89 -2.13
CA LYS A 174 13.37 5.92 -3.11
C LYS A 174 14.62 6.29 -3.90
N CYS A 175 14.45 6.82 -5.10
CA CYS A 175 15.58 7.33 -5.87
C CYS A 175 15.98 8.73 -5.40
N ALA A 176 17.19 8.86 -4.87
CA ALA A 176 17.76 10.16 -4.56
C ALA A 176 18.39 10.74 -5.82
N MET A 177 17.58 11.49 -6.55
CA MET A 177 17.97 12.06 -7.83
C MET A 177 19.08 13.10 -7.73
N LYS A 178 20.03 13.03 -8.68
CA LYS A 178 21.00 14.09 -8.94
C LYS A 178 20.59 14.83 -10.21
N SER A 179 21.08 16.06 -10.38
CA SER A 179 20.91 16.80 -11.64
C SER A 179 21.39 15.94 -12.82
N GLY A 180 20.52 15.65 -13.79
CA GLY A 180 20.82 14.84 -14.98
C GLY A 180 20.10 13.49 -15.10
N GLY A 181 19.07 13.19 -14.29
CA GLY A 181 18.18 12.04 -14.50
C GLY A 181 18.67 10.70 -13.92
N SER A 182 19.88 10.67 -13.37
CA SER A 182 20.42 9.51 -12.64
C SER A 182 20.46 9.78 -11.13
N GLY A 183 20.07 8.79 -10.34
CA GLY A 183 20.13 8.82 -8.87
C GLY A 183 20.74 7.55 -8.28
N LEU A 184 20.76 7.50 -6.96
CA LEU A 184 21.05 6.27 -6.21
C LEU A 184 19.87 5.94 -5.32
N PHE A 185 19.56 4.65 -5.18
CA PHE A 185 18.59 4.21 -4.21
C PHE A 185 19.04 4.57 -2.80
N GLN A 186 18.11 5.12 -2.02
CA GLN A 186 18.28 5.42 -0.61
C GLN A 186 17.09 4.88 0.18
N LEU A 187 17.32 4.59 1.46
CA LEU A 187 16.25 4.23 2.38
C LEU A 187 15.23 5.37 2.47
N ASP A 188 13.95 5.05 2.34
CA ASP A 188 12.90 6.03 2.60
C ASP A 188 12.49 6.01 4.08
N SER A 189 12.96 6.99 4.84
CA SER A 189 12.63 7.15 6.26
C SER A 189 11.17 7.52 6.53
N SER A 190 10.40 7.92 5.50
CA SER A 190 8.96 8.19 5.65
C SER A 190 8.11 6.93 5.69
N MET A 191 8.66 5.80 5.21
CA MET A 191 7.97 4.51 5.16
C MET A 191 8.24 3.67 6.41
N PRO A 192 7.32 2.74 6.77
CA PRO A 192 7.54 1.80 7.86
C PRO A 192 8.80 0.94 7.64
N LYS A 193 9.59 0.73 8.68
CA LYS A 193 10.68 -0.26 8.65
C LYS A 193 10.12 -1.66 8.39
N ILE A 194 10.92 -2.58 7.87
CA ILE A 194 10.53 -4.00 7.75
C ILE A 194 11.32 -4.81 8.78
N ASP A 195 10.63 -5.68 9.51
CA ASP A 195 11.29 -6.62 10.43
C ASP A 195 12.17 -7.57 9.61
N PRO A 196 13.49 -7.59 9.84
CA PRO A 196 14.43 -8.35 9.03
C PRO A 196 14.33 -9.87 9.22
N VAL A 197 13.63 -10.33 10.27
CA VAL A 197 13.41 -11.76 10.52
C VAL A 197 12.04 -12.20 10.06
N THR A 198 10.98 -11.46 10.43
CA THR A 198 9.62 -11.83 10.03
C THR A 198 9.25 -11.34 8.63
N ARG A 199 10.06 -10.42 8.07
CA ARG A 199 9.85 -9.75 6.77
C ARG A 199 8.54 -8.96 6.70
N LYS A 200 7.98 -8.61 7.87
CA LYS A 200 6.74 -7.85 8.02
C LYS A 200 7.01 -6.35 8.16
N PRO A 201 6.30 -5.48 7.43
CA PRO A 201 6.32 -4.03 7.69
C PRO A 201 5.89 -3.71 9.13
N LEU A 202 6.67 -2.88 9.82
CA LEU A 202 6.48 -2.51 11.21
C LEU A 202 5.64 -1.24 11.31
N VAL A 203 4.33 -1.43 11.31
CA VAL A 203 3.37 -0.33 11.30
C VAL A 203 2.78 -0.11 12.70
N PRO A 204 2.94 1.08 13.32
CA PRO A 204 2.31 1.38 14.60
C PRO A 204 0.78 1.35 14.54
N GLU A 205 0.13 0.86 15.60
CA GLU A 205 -1.34 0.93 15.82
C GLU A 205 -1.82 2.37 15.99
N THR A 206 -0.94 3.26 16.47
CA THR A 206 -1.24 4.69 16.54
C THR A 206 -1.35 5.28 15.13
N VAL A 207 -2.55 5.72 14.77
CA VAL A 207 -2.83 6.42 13.51
C VAL A 207 -2.21 7.83 13.55
N PRO A 208 -1.40 8.22 12.56
CA PRO A 208 -0.83 9.56 12.50
C PRO A 208 -1.91 10.61 12.28
N THR A 209 -1.69 11.86 12.70
CA THR A 209 -2.65 12.95 12.48
C THR A 209 -2.83 13.29 11.00
N LYS A 210 -1.81 13.00 10.18
CA LYS A 210 -1.80 13.25 8.75
C LYS A 210 -1.45 12.01 7.95
N SER A 211 -2.10 11.83 6.80
CA SER A 211 -1.79 10.79 5.83
C SER A 211 -0.36 10.94 5.34
N LEU A 212 0.34 9.80 5.25
CA LEU A 212 1.70 9.75 4.73
C LEU A 212 1.63 9.81 3.20
N PHE A 213 2.44 10.68 2.61
CA PHE A 213 2.48 10.88 1.17
C PHE A 213 3.58 10.01 0.56
N GLY A 214 3.17 9.01 -0.21
CA GLY A 214 4.06 8.07 -0.87
C GLY A 214 3.28 6.91 -1.47
N TYR A 215 3.95 6.08 -2.24
CA TYR A 215 3.42 4.82 -2.75
C TYR A 215 3.70 3.73 -1.73
N SER A 216 2.76 2.82 -1.55
CA SER A 216 2.81 1.80 -0.50
C SER A 216 2.94 0.38 -1.10
N PRO A 217 3.99 0.09 -1.91
CA PRO A 217 4.09 -1.15 -2.66
C PRO A 217 4.15 -2.34 -1.70
N ASN A 218 3.24 -3.29 -1.84
CA ASN A 218 3.15 -4.48 -0.97
C ASN A 218 3.03 -4.16 0.54
N LEU A 219 2.53 -2.98 0.91
CA LEU A 219 2.18 -2.65 2.29
C LEU A 219 0.69 -2.93 2.53
N TYR A 220 0.40 -3.90 3.39
CA TYR A 220 -0.96 -4.29 3.74
C TYR A 220 -1.10 -4.43 5.26
N ILE A 221 -2.12 -3.77 5.81
CA ILE A 221 -2.51 -3.92 7.22
C ILE A 221 -3.66 -4.92 7.26
N VAL A 222 -3.49 -6.05 7.96
CA VAL A 222 -4.55 -7.06 8.08
C VAL A 222 -5.77 -6.45 8.78
N PRO A 223 -6.95 -6.41 8.11
CA PRO A 223 -8.14 -5.80 8.66
C PRO A 223 -8.55 -6.45 9.99
N LYS A 224 -8.84 -5.61 10.98
CA LYS A 224 -9.29 -6.08 12.29
C LYS A 224 -10.82 -5.99 12.36
N VAL A 225 -11.47 -7.09 12.03
CA VAL A 225 -12.92 -7.23 12.19
C VAL A 225 -13.27 -7.17 13.67
N VAL A 226 -14.21 -6.30 14.04
CA VAL A 226 -14.73 -6.17 15.41
C VAL A 226 -16.19 -6.59 15.48
N THR A 227 -16.62 -7.10 16.64
CA THR A 227 -18.02 -7.48 16.90
C THR A 227 -18.81 -6.39 17.61
N THR A 228 -18.18 -5.25 17.92
CA THR A 228 -18.85 -4.12 18.56
C THR A 228 -19.93 -3.57 17.63
N ALA A 229 -21.17 -3.53 18.08
CA ALA A 229 -22.27 -2.92 17.37
C ALA A 229 -22.36 -1.42 17.67
N PRO A 230 -22.91 -0.61 16.73
CA PRO A 230 -23.24 0.78 17.01
C PRO A 230 -24.29 0.89 18.13
N LYS A 231 -24.26 2.01 18.86
CA LYS A 231 -25.30 2.34 19.84
C LYS A 231 -26.55 2.90 19.18
N THR A 232 -26.37 3.57 18.04
CA THR A 232 -27.45 4.15 17.25
C THR A 232 -28.32 3.04 16.67
N THR A 233 -29.65 3.17 16.84
CA THR A 233 -30.60 2.22 16.27
C THR A 233 -30.65 2.38 14.75
N LEU A 234 -30.41 1.28 14.03
CA LEU A 234 -30.45 1.24 12.57
C LEU A 234 -31.89 1.14 12.07
N SER A 235 -32.16 1.65 10.87
CA SER A 235 -33.48 1.52 10.25
C SER A 235 -33.75 0.08 9.83
N ALA A 236 -34.99 -0.36 10.03
CA ALA A 236 -35.47 -1.62 9.48
C ALA A 236 -35.74 -1.48 7.96
N GLY A 237 -35.37 -2.49 7.19
CA GLY A 237 -35.53 -2.50 5.73
C GLY A 237 -34.46 -3.37 5.07
N SER A 238 -34.78 -4.02 3.97
CA SER A 238 -33.81 -4.87 3.27
C SER A 238 -32.91 -4.10 2.30
N PHE A 239 -33.35 -2.93 1.81
CA PHE A 239 -32.62 -2.08 0.84
C PHE A 239 -32.09 -2.90 -0.36
N THR A 240 -32.94 -3.80 -0.87
CA THR A 240 -32.58 -4.88 -1.82
C THR A 240 -32.92 -4.58 -3.28
N ASP A 241 -33.40 -3.38 -3.61
CA ASP A 241 -33.77 -3.03 -4.99
C ASP A 241 -32.53 -2.66 -5.83
N TYR A 242 -31.55 -3.56 -5.85
CA TYR A 242 -30.22 -3.36 -6.42
C TYR A 242 -30.25 -2.91 -7.88
N SER A 243 -31.23 -3.41 -8.64
CA SER A 243 -31.43 -3.05 -10.04
C SER A 243 -31.58 -1.54 -10.26
N LYS A 244 -32.19 -0.82 -9.31
CA LYS A 244 -32.34 0.64 -9.39
C LYS A 244 -31.07 1.40 -9.01
N CYS A 245 -30.17 0.80 -8.24
CA CYS A 245 -28.89 1.42 -7.88
C CYS A 245 -27.77 1.10 -8.88
N LYS A 246 -27.93 0.04 -9.69
CA LYS A 246 -27.03 -0.29 -10.80
C LYS A 246 -27.36 0.58 -12.01
N VAL A 247 -26.98 1.86 -11.94
CA VAL A 247 -27.18 2.81 -13.04
C VAL A 247 -26.41 2.40 -14.29
N ALA A 248 -27.01 2.65 -15.45
CA ALA A 248 -26.49 2.18 -16.72
C ALA A 248 -25.21 2.93 -17.11
N ALA A 249 -24.23 2.25 -17.69
CA ALA A 249 -23.09 2.91 -18.32
C ALA A 249 -23.58 3.89 -19.41
N GLY A 250 -23.07 5.12 -19.41
CA GLY A 250 -23.30 6.06 -20.49
C GLY A 250 -22.43 5.73 -21.70
N ASP A 251 -22.91 6.11 -22.88
CA ASP A 251 -22.14 5.99 -24.12
C ASP A 251 -21.27 7.24 -24.30
N ASP A 252 -19.96 7.09 -24.10
CA ASP A 252 -18.96 8.10 -24.42
C ASP A 252 -18.09 7.72 -25.64
N GLY A 253 -18.45 6.63 -26.33
CA GLY A 253 -17.69 6.04 -27.43
C GLY A 253 -16.57 5.09 -27.00
N SER A 254 -16.26 4.97 -25.70
CA SER A 254 -15.30 3.99 -25.19
C SER A 254 -15.90 2.59 -25.29
N LEU A 255 -15.24 1.70 -26.03
CA LEU A 255 -15.73 0.34 -26.22
C LEU A 255 -15.37 -0.59 -25.05
N ASP A 256 -14.35 -0.23 -24.29
CA ASP A 256 -13.59 -1.17 -23.48
C ASP A 256 -13.55 -0.80 -21.99
N LYS A 257 -14.11 0.35 -21.60
CA LYS A 257 -14.20 0.80 -20.20
C LYS A 257 -15.53 1.50 -19.89
N GLY A 258 -15.92 1.56 -18.62
CA GLY A 258 -17.12 2.28 -18.20
C GLY A 258 -17.26 2.47 -16.69
N PHE A 259 -17.98 3.52 -16.27
CA PHE A 259 -18.26 3.82 -14.86
C PHE A 259 -19.59 3.24 -14.35
N GLY A 260 -20.40 2.63 -15.23
CA GLY A 260 -21.75 2.13 -14.93
C GLY A 260 -21.92 0.65 -15.29
N PHE A 261 -23.12 0.13 -15.06
CA PHE A 261 -23.44 -1.27 -15.30
C PHE A 261 -24.06 -1.51 -16.69
N PRO A 262 -23.80 -2.67 -17.33
CA PRO A 262 -22.68 -3.56 -17.06
C PRO A 262 -21.35 -2.94 -17.51
N LEU A 263 -20.23 -3.49 -17.03
CA LEU A 263 -18.93 -3.23 -17.66
C LEU A 263 -18.90 -3.84 -19.08
N PRO A 264 -18.05 -3.35 -19.99
CA PRO A 264 -18.07 -3.80 -21.38
C PRO A 264 -17.79 -5.30 -21.55
N GLU A 265 -18.59 -5.96 -22.38
CA GLU A 265 -18.56 -7.43 -22.58
C GLU A 265 -17.23 -7.97 -23.15
N LEU A 266 -16.42 -7.11 -23.78
CA LEU A 266 -15.12 -7.50 -24.34
C LEU A 266 -14.02 -7.66 -23.28
N ARG A 267 -14.29 -7.29 -22.03
CA ARG A 267 -13.33 -7.35 -20.92
C ARG A 267 -13.47 -8.62 -20.11
N ALA A 268 -12.37 -8.99 -19.45
CA ALA A 268 -12.37 -10.17 -18.59
C ALA A 268 -13.22 -9.94 -17.34
N ASP A 269 -13.75 -11.03 -16.78
CA ASP A 269 -14.35 -11.05 -15.45
C ASP A 269 -13.37 -11.66 -14.43
N LEU A 270 -13.28 -11.05 -13.25
CA LEU A 270 -12.61 -11.67 -12.12
C LEU A 270 -13.36 -12.91 -11.66
N LYS A 271 -12.66 -14.03 -11.55
CA LYS A 271 -13.26 -15.34 -11.25
C LYS A 271 -12.31 -16.26 -10.49
N PRO A 272 -12.79 -17.40 -9.96
CA PRO A 272 -11.90 -18.45 -9.48
C PRO A 272 -11.02 -18.96 -10.61
N ASN A 273 -9.74 -19.19 -10.31
CA ASN A 273 -8.77 -19.73 -11.25
C ASN A 273 -8.65 -18.86 -12.52
N PHE A 274 -8.59 -17.54 -12.34
CA PHE A 274 -8.28 -16.58 -13.40
C PHE A 274 -6.86 -16.83 -13.92
N LYS A 275 -6.73 -17.21 -15.20
CA LYS A 275 -5.47 -17.67 -15.78
C LYS A 275 -4.70 -16.55 -16.45
N ILE A 276 -3.44 -16.39 -16.07
CA ILE A 276 -2.54 -15.39 -16.63
C ILE A 276 -1.35 -16.09 -17.30
N LEU A 277 -1.10 -15.78 -18.57
CA LEU A 277 0.14 -16.13 -19.25
C LEU A 277 1.10 -14.95 -19.21
N VAL A 278 2.31 -15.16 -18.70
CA VAL A 278 3.41 -14.21 -18.88
C VAL A 278 4.22 -14.62 -20.12
N ILE A 279 4.47 -13.65 -21.00
CA ILE A 279 5.39 -13.76 -22.14
C ILE A 279 6.62 -12.91 -21.83
N PRO A 280 7.64 -13.48 -21.18
CA PRO A 280 8.87 -12.76 -20.87
C PRO A 280 9.75 -12.74 -22.12
N VAL A 281 9.99 -11.56 -22.69
CA VAL A 281 10.81 -11.39 -23.90
C VAL A 281 12.07 -10.60 -23.58
N GLN A 282 13.16 -10.86 -24.28
CA GLN A 282 14.40 -10.09 -24.16
C GLN A 282 15.00 -9.74 -25.52
N PHE A 283 15.73 -8.64 -25.54
CA PHE A 283 16.32 -8.04 -26.74
C PHE A 283 17.83 -8.28 -26.81
N THR A 284 18.43 -8.08 -27.98
CA THR A 284 19.87 -8.33 -28.19
C THR A 284 20.77 -7.40 -27.38
N ASP A 285 20.25 -6.24 -26.97
CA ASP A 285 20.86 -5.17 -26.18
C ASP A 285 20.47 -5.20 -24.69
N HIS A 286 19.38 -5.88 -24.33
CA HIS A 286 18.93 -6.08 -22.96
C HIS A 286 18.86 -7.57 -22.61
N LEU A 287 20.02 -8.17 -22.33
CA LEU A 287 20.11 -9.58 -21.93
C LEU A 287 20.06 -9.71 -20.41
N THR A 288 19.26 -10.65 -19.91
CA THR A 288 19.23 -11.00 -18.49
C THR A 288 19.53 -12.48 -18.26
N LYS A 289 20.08 -12.78 -17.07
CA LYS A 289 20.23 -14.15 -16.56
C LYS A 289 19.22 -14.44 -15.44
N ASN A 290 18.40 -13.46 -15.08
CA ASN A 290 17.37 -13.64 -14.08
C ASN A 290 16.26 -14.53 -14.65
N LYS A 291 15.56 -15.20 -13.73
CA LYS A 291 14.33 -15.91 -14.09
C LYS A 291 13.17 -14.91 -14.13
N PRO A 292 12.25 -15.01 -15.10
CA PRO A 292 11.06 -14.16 -15.14
C PRO A 292 10.26 -14.17 -13.83
N ALA A 293 10.10 -15.34 -13.22
CA ALA A 293 9.39 -15.48 -11.93
C ALA A 293 10.08 -14.75 -10.76
N ASP A 294 11.40 -14.56 -10.80
CA ASP A 294 12.13 -13.77 -9.80
C ASP A 294 11.92 -12.27 -10.05
N ASP A 295 11.95 -11.84 -11.32
CA ASP A 295 11.79 -10.42 -11.70
C ASP A 295 10.35 -9.92 -11.53
N MET A 296 9.35 -10.81 -11.62
CA MET A 296 7.91 -10.50 -11.43
C MET A 296 7.37 -10.85 -10.04
N GLY A 297 8.21 -11.28 -9.09
CA GLY A 297 7.75 -11.79 -7.80
C GLY A 297 6.90 -10.78 -6.99
N ASP A 298 7.20 -9.49 -7.11
CA ASP A 298 6.43 -8.39 -6.53
C ASP A 298 5.09 -8.17 -7.21
N VAL A 299 5.05 -8.19 -8.55
CA VAL A 299 3.84 -8.05 -9.37
C VAL A 299 2.88 -9.21 -9.13
N VAL A 300 3.38 -10.44 -9.20
CA VAL A 300 2.59 -11.66 -8.92
C VAL A 300 1.99 -11.60 -7.53
N SER A 301 2.80 -11.23 -6.53
CA SER A 301 2.32 -11.03 -5.16
C SER A 301 1.26 -9.94 -5.08
N ALA A 302 1.52 -8.75 -5.65
CA ALA A 302 0.64 -7.61 -5.54
C ALA A 302 -0.71 -7.84 -6.22
N LEU A 303 -0.72 -8.26 -7.50
CA LEU A 303 -1.96 -8.49 -8.26
C LEU A 303 -2.79 -9.61 -7.65
N THR A 304 -2.17 -10.75 -7.32
CA THR A 304 -2.87 -11.89 -6.72
C THR A 304 -3.53 -11.47 -5.41
N ASN A 305 -2.80 -10.78 -4.55
CA ASN A 305 -3.29 -10.39 -3.23
C ASN A 305 -4.35 -9.30 -3.31
N PHE A 306 -4.14 -8.27 -4.12
CA PHE A 306 -4.99 -7.09 -4.20
C PHE A 306 -6.42 -7.45 -4.59
N TYR A 307 -6.60 -8.09 -5.75
CA TYR A 307 -7.93 -8.44 -6.26
C TYR A 307 -8.60 -9.54 -5.43
N THR A 308 -7.85 -10.50 -4.90
CA THR A 308 -8.40 -11.53 -4.00
C THR A 308 -8.94 -10.90 -2.72
N ARG A 309 -8.23 -9.93 -2.13
CA ARG A 309 -8.65 -9.26 -0.88
C ARG A 309 -9.72 -8.21 -1.08
N ALA A 310 -9.77 -7.60 -2.26
CA ALA A 310 -10.85 -6.70 -2.64
C ALA A 310 -12.19 -7.46 -2.76
N SER A 311 -12.12 -8.76 -3.07
CA SER A 311 -13.27 -9.60 -3.37
C SER A 311 -13.98 -10.19 -2.15
N SER A 312 -15.31 -10.19 -2.21
CA SER A 312 -16.22 -10.92 -1.31
C SER A 312 -16.80 -12.18 -1.95
N VAL A 313 -16.42 -12.47 -3.19
CA VAL A 313 -16.69 -13.72 -3.91
C VAL A 313 -15.37 -14.46 -4.18
N PRO A 314 -15.39 -15.77 -4.45
CA PRO A 314 -14.16 -16.50 -4.75
C PRO A 314 -13.47 -15.93 -6.00
N VAL A 315 -12.26 -15.41 -5.82
CA VAL A 315 -11.34 -14.96 -6.87
C VAL A 315 -9.97 -15.56 -6.56
N SER A 316 -9.30 -16.11 -7.56
CA SER A 316 -7.93 -16.61 -7.43
C SER A 316 -7.22 -16.55 -8.77
N PHE A 317 -5.90 -16.49 -8.74
CA PHE A 317 -5.07 -16.35 -9.93
C PHE A 317 -4.20 -17.60 -10.13
N ASP A 318 -4.12 -18.04 -11.39
CA ASP A 318 -3.29 -19.15 -11.85
C ASP A 318 -2.28 -18.62 -12.87
N TRP A 319 -1.00 -18.61 -12.48
CA TRP A 319 0.07 -17.95 -13.22
C TRP A 319 0.89 -18.96 -14.00
N THR A 320 0.98 -18.76 -15.31
CA THR A 320 1.94 -19.47 -16.17
C THR A 320 3.09 -18.53 -16.50
N ILE A 321 4.24 -18.79 -15.87
CA ILE A 321 5.47 -18.00 -16.05
C ILE A 321 6.58 -18.91 -16.57
N PRO A 322 7.07 -18.70 -17.80
CA PRO A 322 8.21 -19.44 -18.35
C PRO A 322 9.48 -19.32 -17.51
N ASP A 323 10.33 -20.35 -17.54
CA ASP A 323 11.58 -20.40 -16.76
C ASP A 323 12.65 -19.41 -17.24
N SER A 324 12.56 -18.92 -18.48
CA SER A 324 13.53 -18.04 -19.12
C SER A 324 12.86 -17.06 -20.09
N TYR A 325 13.52 -15.93 -20.33
CA TYR A 325 13.11 -14.95 -21.34
C TYR A 325 13.31 -15.49 -22.78
N TYR A 326 12.31 -15.28 -23.64
CA TYR A 326 12.37 -15.58 -25.08
C TYR A 326 13.21 -14.54 -25.82
N GLN A 327 13.97 -14.96 -26.83
CA GLN A 327 14.80 -14.06 -27.61
C GLN A 327 14.00 -13.43 -28.75
N MET A 328 13.81 -12.11 -28.72
CA MET A 328 13.20 -11.39 -29.85
C MET A 328 14.10 -11.36 -31.09
N GLY A 329 15.41 -11.57 -30.92
CA GLY A 329 16.39 -11.52 -32.00
C GLY A 329 16.59 -10.13 -32.61
N LYS A 330 16.14 -9.07 -31.92
CA LYS A 330 16.20 -7.67 -32.33
C LYS A 330 16.60 -6.79 -31.14
N SER A 331 17.08 -5.58 -31.42
CA SER A 331 17.19 -4.51 -30.41
C SER A 331 15.82 -3.95 -30.07
N ILE A 332 15.65 -3.45 -28.85
CA ILE A 332 14.40 -2.78 -28.45
C ILE A 332 14.10 -1.55 -29.33
N ASP A 333 15.15 -0.79 -29.67
CA ASP A 333 15.08 0.39 -30.54
C ASP A 333 14.45 0.10 -31.91
N SER A 334 14.53 -1.14 -32.39
CA SER A 334 13.92 -1.52 -33.68
C SER A 334 12.39 -1.39 -33.69
N PHE A 335 11.75 -1.42 -32.52
CA PHE A 335 10.32 -1.25 -32.35
C PHE A 335 9.90 0.20 -32.12
N LYS A 336 10.83 1.10 -31.75
CA LYS A 336 10.57 2.54 -31.52
C LYS A 336 9.49 2.79 -30.46
N LEU A 337 9.65 2.19 -29.28
CA LEU A 337 8.72 2.26 -28.15
C LEU A 337 9.01 3.44 -27.20
N GLY A 338 10.13 4.15 -27.39
CA GLY A 338 10.53 5.36 -26.65
C GLY A 338 9.69 6.59 -27.01
N ILE A 339 8.36 6.42 -27.00
CA ILE A 339 7.39 7.46 -27.31
C ILE A 339 7.03 8.12 -25.98
N GLU A 340 7.25 9.43 -25.89
CA GLU A 340 6.77 10.20 -24.74
C GLU A 340 5.23 10.26 -24.77
N PHE A 341 4.62 10.02 -23.62
CA PHE A 341 3.18 10.16 -23.46
C PHE A 341 2.76 11.62 -23.70
N ASP A 342 2.21 11.89 -24.88
CA ASP A 342 1.58 13.17 -25.17
C ASP A 342 0.15 13.16 -24.61
N LYS A 343 -0.11 14.01 -23.61
CA LYS A 343 -1.43 14.19 -22.97
C LYS A 343 -2.54 14.62 -23.94
N THR A 344 -2.18 15.00 -25.17
CA THR A 344 -3.14 15.32 -26.24
C THR A 344 -3.55 14.11 -27.08
N PHE A 345 -2.94 12.93 -26.86
CA PHE A 345 -3.18 11.69 -27.61
C PHE A 345 -3.03 11.81 -29.14
N ASN A 346 -2.30 12.83 -29.62
CA ASN A 346 -2.08 13.06 -31.05
C ASN A 346 -0.94 12.23 -31.65
N THR A 347 -0.15 11.56 -30.80
CA THR A 347 0.95 10.71 -31.24
C THR A 347 0.43 9.30 -31.52
N ASP A 348 0.60 8.81 -32.75
CA ASP A 348 0.33 7.41 -33.11
C ASP A 348 1.37 6.48 -32.46
N PHE A 349 1.12 6.10 -31.21
CA PHE A 349 1.91 5.11 -30.50
C PHE A 349 1.55 3.68 -30.96
N TRP A 350 0.27 3.45 -31.28
CA TRP A 350 -0.26 2.10 -31.49
C TRP A 350 0.41 1.39 -32.67
N THR A 351 0.74 2.09 -33.76
CA THR A 351 1.41 1.47 -34.92
C THR A 351 2.72 0.76 -34.54
N ASN A 352 3.52 1.31 -33.63
CA ASN A 352 4.79 0.72 -33.20
C ASN A 352 4.58 -0.35 -32.13
N TYR A 353 3.73 -0.05 -31.13
CA TYR A 353 3.39 -0.99 -30.07
C TYR A 353 2.75 -2.26 -30.62
N ARG A 354 1.77 -2.16 -31.53
CA ARG A 354 1.14 -3.30 -32.18
C ARG A 354 2.18 -4.24 -32.83
N LYS A 355 3.18 -3.70 -33.53
CA LYS A 355 4.24 -4.51 -34.15
C LYS A 355 5.07 -5.26 -33.12
N TYR A 356 5.39 -4.61 -32.00
CA TYR A 356 6.12 -5.23 -30.91
C TYR A 356 5.30 -6.34 -30.24
N LEU A 357 4.08 -6.02 -29.83
CA LEU A 357 3.18 -6.95 -29.13
C LEU A 357 2.88 -8.17 -30.02
N GLN A 358 2.56 -7.94 -31.30
CA GLN A 358 2.33 -9.03 -32.24
C GLN A 358 3.58 -9.91 -32.42
N ALA A 359 4.77 -9.31 -32.53
CA ALA A 359 6.01 -10.09 -32.64
C ALA A 359 6.30 -10.92 -31.38
N ALA A 360 5.94 -10.43 -30.19
CA ALA A 360 6.05 -11.19 -28.95
C ALA A 360 5.04 -12.34 -28.86
N ILE A 361 3.80 -12.14 -29.35
CA ILE A 361 2.78 -13.18 -29.46
C ILE A 361 3.22 -14.27 -30.46
N ASP A 362 3.58 -13.88 -31.68
CA ASP A 362 4.02 -14.79 -32.75
C ASP A 362 5.21 -15.68 -32.31
N LEU A 363 6.08 -15.15 -31.45
CA LEU A 363 7.26 -15.86 -30.95
C LEU A 363 6.89 -17.10 -30.12
N VAL A 364 5.75 -17.06 -29.44
CA VAL A 364 5.32 -18.09 -28.48
C VAL A 364 4.03 -18.80 -28.86
N ASP A 365 3.36 -18.36 -29.94
CA ASP A 365 2.05 -18.87 -30.39
C ASP A 365 2.00 -20.40 -30.52
N LYS A 366 3.00 -20.97 -31.19
CA LYS A 366 3.12 -22.43 -31.34
C LYS A 366 3.27 -23.21 -30.02
N ASP A 367 3.65 -22.54 -28.93
CA ASP A 367 3.93 -23.15 -27.63
C ASP A 367 2.76 -22.99 -26.65
N TYR A 368 1.86 -22.03 -26.88
CA TYR A 368 0.74 -21.71 -26.00
C TYR A 368 -0.56 -21.51 -26.76
N ASP A 369 -1.58 -22.25 -26.37
CA ASP A 369 -2.96 -22.01 -26.77
C ASP A 369 -3.52 -20.84 -25.96
N PHE A 370 -3.66 -19.67 -26.58
CA PHE A 370 -4.06 -18.43 -25.92
C PHE A 370 -5.51 -18.47 -25.43
N SER A 371 -6.38 -19.30 -26.02
CA SER A 371 -7.78 -19.44 -25.60
C SER A 371 -7.94 -20.01 -24.19
N LYS A 372 -6.86 -20.56 -23.62
CA LYS A 372 -6.82 -21.11 -22.26
C LYS A 372 -6.52 -20.06 -21.19
N TYR A 373 -6.20 -18.84 -21.55
CA TYR A 373 -5.81 -17.77 -20.62
C TYR A 373 -6.83 -16.63 -20.65
N ASP A 374 -7.06 -16.02 -19.50
CA ASP A 374 -7.98 -14.90 -19.34
C ASP A 374 -7.27 -13.55 -19.57
N ALA A 375 -5.96 -13.49 -19.31
CA ALA A 375 -5.11 -12.36 -19.62
C ALA A 375 -3.69 -12.77 -20.00
N VAL A 376 -3.01 -11.90 -20.74
CA VAL A 376 -1.61 -12.02 -21.15
C VAL A 376 -0.81 -10.84 -20.60
N ILE A 377 0.40 -11.09 -20.11
CA ILE A 377 1.34 -10.05 -19.69
C ILE A 377 2.64 -10.21 -20.47
N ILE A 378 3.05 -9.20 -21.21
CA ILE A 378 4.37 -9.15 -21.85
C ILE A 378 5.32 -8.40 -20.91
N GLU A 379 6.37 -9.09 -20.45
CA GLU A 379 7.38 -8.56 -19.51
C GLU A 379 8.75 -8.52 -20.18
N GLU A 380 9.43 -7.40 -19.98
CA GLU A 380 10.78 -7.15 -20.47
C GLU A 380 11.82 -7.29 -19.34
N PRO A 381 13.12 -7.40 -19.66
CA PRO A 381 14.16 -7.40 -18.66
C PRO A 381 14.22 -6.02 -17.99
N ARG A 382 14.48 -6.00 -16.68
CA ARG A 382 14.56 -4.77 -15.87
C ARG A 382 15.66 -3.78 -16.27
N THR A 383 16.46 -4.12 -17.27
CA THR A 383 17.48 -3.27 -17.87
C THR A 383 16.93 -2.37 -18.98
N VAL A 384 15.71 -2.62 -19.46
CA VAL A 384 15.02 -1.69 -20.36
C VAL A 384 14.68 -0.43 -19.58
N THR A 385 15.02 0.73 -20.15
CA THR A 385 14.80 2.03 -19.54
C THR A 385 13.47 2.64 -19.97
N ASP A 386 12.94 3.55 -19.17
CA ASP A 386 11.71 4.28 -19.53
C ASP A 386 11.89 5.12 -20.83
N ALA A 387 13.14 5.46 -21.18
CA ALA A 387 13.44 6.15 -22.44
C ALA A 387 13.32 5.23 -23.67
N GLU A 388 13.61 3.94 -23.52
CA GLU A 388 13.49 2.94 -24.59
C GLU A 388 12.05 2.44 -24.73
N HIS A 389 11.30 2.41 -23.62
CA HIS A 389 9.92 1.99 -23.56
C HIS A 389 9.09 2.88 -22.62
N GLY A 390 8.49 3.93 -23.17
CA GLY A 390 7.96 5.05 -22.38
C GLY A 390 6.52 4.94 -21.90
N MET A 391 5.76 3.92 -22.31
CA MET A 391 4.35 3.79 -21.92
C MET A 391 4.03 2.38 -21.46
N PHE A 392 3.40 2.31 -20.29
CA PHE A 392 2.69 1.15 -19.80
C PHE A 392 1.35 1.06 -20.55
N ILE A 393 1.02 -0.09 -21.16
CA ILE A 393 -0.19 -0.19 -21.98
C ILE A 393 -1.08 -1.36 -21.53
N PRO A 394 -2.30 -1.08 -21.06
CA PRO A 394 -3.38 -2.04 -21.07
C PRO A 394 -3.97 -2.07 -22.48
N HIS A 395 -3.95 -3.22 -23.15
CA HIS A 395 -4.50 -3.34 -24.49
C HIS A 395 -6.00 -2.99 -24.45
N ALA A 396 -6.36 -1.94 -25.20
CA ALA A 396 -7.73 -1.57 -25.51
C ALA A 396 -8.06 -2.15 -26.90
N PRO A 397 -8.67 -3.34 -26.98
CA PRO A 397 -8.94 -3.94 -28.28
C PRO A 397 -9.98 -3.10 -29.03
N GLY A 398 -9.72 -2.88 -30.32
CA GLY A 398 -10.75 -2.46 -31.27
C GLY A 398 -11.81 -3.55 -31.44
N LYS A 399 -12.86 -3.28 -32.22
CA LYS A 399 -13.92 -4.29 -32.43
C LYS A 399 -13.33 -5.54 -33.07
N ALA A 400 -13.88 -6.70 -32.71
CA ALA A 400 -13.44 -7.97 -33.27
C ALA A 400 -13.48 -7.97 -34.80
N GLY A 401 -12.36 -8.33 -35.43
CA GLY A 401 -12.21 -8.34 -36.89
C GLY A 401 -11.70 -7.03 -37.50
N GLU A 402 -11.39 -6.01 -36.71
CA GLU A 402 -10.66 -4.82 -37.18
C GLU A 402 -9.16 -5.13 -37.37
N SER A 403 -8.54 -4.49 -38.37
CA SER A 403 -7.17 -4.79 -38.84
C SER A 403 -6.06 -4.41 -37.85
N ASP A 404 -6.41 -3.79 -36.73
CA ASP A 404 -5.51 -3.20 -35.74
C ASP A 404 -5.53 -3.91 -34.37
N GLY A 405 -6.28 -5.02 -34.19
CA GLY A 405 -6.23 -5.90 -33.01
C GLY A 405 -5.08 -6.92 -32.97
N LEU A 406 -4.69 -7.41 -31.78
CA LEU A 406 -3.62 -8.42 -31.63
C LEU A 406 -4.18 -9.84 -31.76
N TYR A 407 -3.52 -10.73 -32.49
CA TYR A 407 -4.05 -12.07 -32.81
C TYR A 407 -3.04 -13.19 -32.51
N SER A 408 -3.54 -14.33 -32.05
CA SER A 408 -2.86 -15.63 -32.08
C SER A 408 -3.57 -16.58 -33.06
N ASP A 409 -3.09 -17.82 -33.20
CA ASP A 409 -3.76 -18.88 -33.96
C ASP A 409 -5.20 -19.16 -33.47
N GLU A 410 -5.51 -18.85 -32.20
CA GLU A 410 -6.85 -19.02 -31.61
C GLU A 410 -7.79 -17.82 -31.81
N GLY A 411 -7.27 -16.67 -32.23
CA GLY A 411 -8.06 -15.46 -32.47
C GLY A 411 -7.53 -14.23 -31.76
N GLN A 412 -8.39 -13.22 -31.56
CA GLN A 412 -7.97 -11.94 -31.00
C GLN A 412 -7.70 -12.04 -29.50
N ILE A 413 -6.58 -11.48 -29.06
CA ILE A 413 -6.24 -11.32 -27.65
C ILE A 413 -6.85 -10.02 -27.14
N LEU A 414 -7.80 -10.11 -26.20
CA LEU A 414 -8.57 -8.96 -25.72
C LEU A 414 -8.01 -8.33 -24.44
N ASN A 415 -7.33 -9.13 -23.60
CA ASN A 415 -6.84 -8.72 -22.30
C ASN A 415 -5.33 -8.93 -22.25
N LEU A 416 -4.58 -7.92 -22.67
CA LEU A 416 -3.14 -7.94 -22.66
C LEU A 416 -2.59 -6.73 -21.92
N LEU A 417 -1.57 -6.94 -21.11
CA LEU A 417 -0.80 -5.91 -20.45
C LEU A 417 0.63 -5.96 -20.94
N VAL A 418 1.25 -4.82 -21.20
CA VAL A 418 2.68 -4.75 -21.52
C VAL A 418 3.38 -3.76 -20.60
N THR A 419 4.56 -4.16 -20.14
CA THR A 419 5.44 -3.29 -19.36
C THR A 419 5.96 -2.13 -20.16
N GLY A 420 6.04 -0.95 -19.56
CA GLY A 420 6.72 0.24 -20.06
C GLY A 420 6.59 1.34 -19.01
N ASN A 421 7.46 2.36 -19.01
CA ASN A 421 7.55 3.30 -17.89
C ASN A 421 7.63 2.59 -16.51
N ASP A 422 8.32 1.44 -16.48
CA ASP A 422 8.36 0.54 -15.33
C ASP A 422 9.78 0.31 -14.84
N GLU A 423 10.82 1.03 -15.28
CA GLU A 423 12.24 0.80 -14.91
C GLU A 423 12.43 0.59 -13.39
N SER A 424 11.72 1.37 -12.58
CA SER A 424 11.79 1.36 -11.12
C SER A 424 10.83 0.39 -10.41
N ARG A 425 9.92 -0.25 -11.14
CA ARG A 425 8.80 -1.07 -10.65
C ARG A 425 7.77 -0.29 -9.82
N ASP A 426 6.81 0.33 -10.49
CA ASP A 426 5.69 1.01 -9.84
C ASP A 426 4.52 0.03 -9.60
N VAL A 427 4.54 -0.65 -8.45
CA VAL A 427 3.53 -1.66 -8.12
C VAL A 427 2.08 -1.11 -8.08
N PRO A 428 1.79 0.06 -7.48
CA PRO A 428 0.47 0.68 -7.63
C PRO A 428 0.04 0.88 -9.09
N ASN A 429 0.96 1.27 -9.98
CA ASN A 429 0.63 1.38 -11.41
C ASN A 429 0.27 0.01 -12.01
N TRP A 430 0.99 -1.06 -11.68
CA TRP A 430 0.61 -2.43 -12.10
C TRP A 430 -0.81 -2.80 -11.67
N LEU A 431 -1.18 -2.48 -10.42
CA LEU A 431 -2.54 -2.73 -9.94
C LEU A 431 -3.56 -1.92 -10.78
N HIS A 432 -3.28 -0.64 -11.01
CA HIS A 432 -4.16 0.26 -11.76
C HIS A 432 -4.36 -0.22 -13.19
N GLU A 433 -3.26 -0.46 -13.90
CA GLU A 433 -3.27 -0.82 -15.32
C GLU A 433 -3.93 -2.19 -15.55
N PHE A 434 -3.73 -3.13 -14.62
CA PHE A 434 -4.44 -4.40 -14.66
C PHE A 434 -5.96 -4.23 -14.44
N GLY A 435 -6.39 -3.20 -13.71
CA GLY A 435 -7.80 -2.82 -13.55
C GLY A 435 -8.51 -2.50 -14.86
N HIS A 436 -7.79 -1.94 -15.82
CA HIS A 436 -8.33 -1.66 -17.15
C HIS A 436 -8.66 -2.92 -17.96
N LEU A 437 -8.02 -4.05 -17.69
CA LEU A 437 -8.35 -5.34 -18.33
C LEU A 437 -9.74 -5.86 -17.93
N PHE A 438 -10.30 -5.32 -16.85
CA PHE A 438 -11.65 -5.61 -16.38
C PHE A 438 -12.65 -4.52 -16.75
N GLY A 439 -12.25 -3.52 -17.54
CA GLY A 439 -13.13 -2.44 -18.00
C GLY A 439 -13.31 -1.27 -17.04
N LEU A 440 -12.49 -1.20 -15.98
CA LEU A 440 -12.48 0.00 -15.13
C LEU A 440 -11.79 1.16 -15.86
N PRO A 441 -12.35 2.38 -15.86
CA PRO A 441 -11.78 3.56 -16.49
C PRO A 441 -10.78 4.30 -15.61
N ASP A 442 -9.93 5.11 -16.23
CA ASP A 442 -9.13 6.12 -15.54
C ASP A 442 -10.00 7.25 -14.98
N ARG A 443 -9.44 8.06 -14.07
CA ARG A 443 -9.99 9.41 -13.85
C ARG A 443 -9.90 10.27 -15.11
N ASN A 444 -10.92 11.09 -15.29
CA ASN A 444 -10.85 12.19 -16.25
C ASN A 444 -10.03 13.36 -15.67
N TRP A 445 -8.82 13.59 -16.18
CA TRP A 445 -7.95 14.71 -15.78
C TRP A 445 -8.36 16.08 -16.34
N GLN A 446 -9.35 16.11 -17.23
CA GLN A 446 -9.80 17.31 -17.95
C GLN A 446 -11.05 17.95 -17.32
N VAL A 447 -11.51 17.40 -16.19
CA VAL A 447 -12.66 17.92 -15.42
C VAL A 447 -12.24 18.26 -13.99
N GLY A 448 -12.85 19.30 -13.43
CA GLY A 448 -12.55 19.80 -12.09
C GLY A 448 -13.13 18.94 -10.96
N SER A 449 -12.83 17.64 -10.94
CA SER A 449 -13.26 16.70 -9.90
C SER A 449 -12.42 16.82 -8.63
N LYS A 450 -13.09 16.79 -7.48
CA LYS A 450 -12.42 16.48 -6.21
C LYS A 450 -12.19 14.98 -6.21
N ASN A 451 -10.94 14.56 -6.18
CA ASN A 451 -10.59 13.15 -6.18
C ASN A 451 -10.25 12.74 -4.75
N GLY A 452 -10.41 11.47 -4.41
CA GLY A 452 -9.89 10.97 -3.15
C GLY A 452 -9.39 9.55 -3.29
N PHE A 453 -10.05 8.60 -2.65
CA PHE A 453 -9.44 7.29 -2.40
C PHE A 453 -10.05 6.21 -3.28
N ASP A 454 -9.31 5.81 -4.31
CA ASP A 454 -9.56 4.65 -5.15
C ASP A 454 -8.33 4.42 -6.03
N LEU A 455 -8.06 3.18 -6.43
CA LEU A 455 -6.94 2.88 -7.31
C LEU A 455 -7.07 3.51 -8.70
N MET A 456 -8.27 3.52 -9.28
CA MET A 456 -8.52 3.84 -10.69
C MET A 456 -8.72 5.33 -10.93
N TRP A 457 -9.35 6.04 -10.00
CA TRP A 457 -9.60 7.48 -10.14
C TRP A 457 -9.05 8.32 -8.99
N GLY A 458 -8.44 7.66 -8.00
CA GLY A 458 -7.96 8.25 -6.78
C GLY A 458 -6.43 8.28 -6.66
N TRP A 459 -5.97 8.45 -5.42
CA TRP A 459 -4.57 8.58 -5.05
C TRP A 459 -3.85 7.22 -4.93
N TYR A 460 -2.75 7.02 -5.67
CA TYR A 460 -1.95 5.77 -5.67
C TYR A 460 -1.32 5.41 -4.32
N GLY A 461 -1.15 6.38 -3.41
CA GLY A 461 -0.67 6.10 -2.04
C GLY A 461 -1.72 5.52 -1.11
N SER A 462 -2.95 5.34 -1.58
CA SER A 462 -4.00 4.61 -0.86
C SER A 462 -4.82 3.80 -1.87
N PRO A 463 -4.20 2.74 -2.43
CA PRO A 463 -4.70 2.08 -3.64
C PRO A 463 -5.91 1.18 -3.40
N GLU A 464 -6.58 1.24 -2.25
CA GLU A 464 -7.75 0.40 -1.99
C GLU A 464 -8.90 0.73 -2.96
N LEU A 465 -9.52 -0.28 -3.58
CA LEU A 465 -10.68 -0.07 -4.46
C LEU A 465 -11.90 0.39 -3.66
N ALA A 466 -12.57 1.42 -4.16
CA ALA A 466 -13.85 1.90 -3.69
C ALA A 466 -14.94 0.83 -3.86
N ALA A 467 -15.95 0.88 -3.00
CA ALA A 467 -17.05 -0.06 -3.00
C ALA A 467 -17.79 -0.09 -4.35
N TRP A 468 -17.90 1.06 -5.02
CA TRP A 468 -18.49 1.14 -6.36
C TRP A 468 -17.74 0.30 -7.40
N ASN A 469 -16.42 0.47 -7.50
CA ASN A 469 -15.60 -0.30 -8.44
C ASN A 469 -15.62 -1.80 -8.11
N ARG A 470 -15.61 -2.17 -6.82
CA ARG A 470 -15.79 -3.58 -6.43
C ARG A 470 -17.15 -4.14 -6.85
N TRP A 471 -18.20 -3.32 -6.83
CA TRP A 471 -19.54 -3.72 -7.23
C TRP A 471 -19.66 -3.86 -8.75
N LEU A 472 -19.08 -2.92 -9.52
CA LEU A 472 -18.98 -2.99 -10.98
C LEU A 472 -18.26 -4.27 -11.43
N LEU A 473 -17.13 -4.60 -10.79
CA LEU A 473 -16.36 -5.82 -11.05
C LEU A 473 -17.08 -7.13 -10.65
N GLY A 474 -18.25 -7.06 -10.02
CA GLY A 474 -18.95 -8.23 -9.49
C GLY A 474 -18.27 -8.88 -8.29
N VAL A 475 -17.21 -8.28 -7.73
CA VAL A 475 -16.48 -8.82 -6.59
C VAL A 475 -17.07 -8.42 -5.23
N LEU A 476 -17.90 -7.37 -5.20
CA LEU A 476 -18.78 -7.04 -4.08
C LEU A 476 -20.18 -7.60 -4.36
N LYS A 477 -20.76 -8.34 -3.39
CA LYS A 477 -22.11 -8.88 -3.56
C LYS A 477 -23.16 -7.80 -3.39
N ASP A 478 -24.26 -7.92 -4.13
CA ASP A 478 -25.44 -7.07 -3.98
C ASP A 478 -25.91 -6.95 -2.52
N SER A 479 -25.90 -8.07 -1.77
CA SER A 479 -26.30 -8.09 -0.35
C SER A 479 -25.43 -7.22 0.58
N GLN A 480 -24.24 -6.82 0.13
CA GLN A 480 -23.31 -5.96 0.86
C GLN A 480 -23.53 -4.47 0.56
N VAL A 481 -24.45 -4.14 -0.34
CA VAL A 481 -24.90 -2.79 -0.62
C VAL A 481 -26.28 -2.60 0.00
N ASP A 482 -26.50 -1.44 0.58
CA ASP A 482 -27.85 -0.95 0.89
C ASP A 482 -28.28 -0.01 -0.23
N CYS A 483 -29.20 -0.46 -1.08
CA CYS A 483 -29.76 0.35 -2.17
C CYS A 483 -30.95 1.16 -1.65
N LYS A 484 -30.75 2.48 -1.51
CA LYS A 484 -31.71 3.42 -0.94
C LYS A 484 -32.49 4.14 -2.05
N THR A 485 -33.70 3.67 -2.34
CA THR A 485 -34.50 4.14 -3.49
C THR A 485 -35.76 4.93 -3.12
N ASP A 486 -36.35 4.66 -1.95
CA ASP A 486 -37.48 5.46 -1.44
C ASP A 486 -37.00 6.84 -0.94
N GLN A 487 -37.92 7.75 -0.62
CA GLN A 487 -37.60 9.12 -0.16
C GLN A 487 -37.56 9.27 1.37
N GLU A 488 -37.90 8.22 2.12
CA GLU A 488 -37.97 8.26 3.58
C GLU A 488 -36.57 8.37 4.20
N SER A 489 -36.48 8.88 5.42
CA SER A 489 -35.21 8.90 6.13
C SER A 489 -34.86 7.51 6.66
N SER A 490 -33.58 7.14 6.54
CA SER A 490 -33.06 5.87 7.04
C SER A 490 -31.68 6.03 7.68
N ILE A 491 -31.34 5.11 8.58
CA ILE A 491 -30.07 5.03 9.28
C ILE A 491 -29.40 3.69 8.95
N HIS A 492 -28.17 3.76 8.46
CA HIS A 492 -27.41 2.62 7.96
C HIS A 492 -26.08 2.48 8.69
N LEU A 493 -25.64 1.24 8.90
CA LEU A 493 -24.26 0.95 9.28
C LEU A 493 -23.47 0.62 8.00
N VAL A 494 -22.37 1.34 7.81
CA VAL A 494 -21.42 1.12 6.73
C VAL A 494 -20.11 0.65 7.35
N GLN A 495 -19.80 -0.64 7.16
CA GLN A 495 -18.57 -1.24 7.66
C GLN A 495 -17.39 -0.97 6.73
N PRO A 496 -16.15 -0.94 7.25
CA PRO A 496 -14.98 -0.55 6.47
C PRO A 496 -14.83 -1.38 5.20
N VAL A 497 -14.56 -0.72 4.07
CA VAL A 497 -14.49 -1.38 2.75
C VAL A 497 -13.49 -2.55 2.74
N ALA A 498 -12.35 -2.38 3.43
CA ALA A 498 -11.28 -3.38 3.54
C ALA A 498 -11.62 -4.66 4.32
N TRP A 499 -12.71 -4.72 5.11
CA TRP A 499 -13.03 -5.95 5.85
C TRP A 499 -13.35 -7.13 4.90
N VAL A 500 -12.81 -8.31 5.16
CA VAL A 500 -13.13 -9.51 4.36
C VAL A 500 -14.38 -10.19 4.93
N GLY A 501 -15.36 -10.49 4.07
CA GLY A 501 -16.59 -11.20 4.42
C GLY A 501 -17.86 -10.38 4.24
N ASP A 502 -18.97 -10.91 4.76
CA ASP A 502 -20.34 -10.49 4.42
C ASP A 502 -20.82 -9.32 5.28
N TYR A 503 -20.23 -8.14 5.04
CA TYR A 503 -20.58 -6.89 5.72
C TYR A 503 -21.22 -5.89 4.76
N LYS A 504 -22.04 -4.97 5.28
CA LYS A 504 -22.57 -3.83 4.53
C LYS A 504 -21.45 -2.83 4.27
N LYS A 505 -21.03 -2.71 3.02
CA LYS A 505 -19.86 -1.91 2.61
C LYS A 505 -20.20 -0.54 2.08
N ALA A 506 -21.42 -0.38 1.57
CA ALA A 506 -21.85 0.86 0.98
C ALA A 506 -23.36 1.07 1.12
N VAL A 507 -23.75 2.34 1.15
CA VAL A 507 -25.11 2.79 0.82
C VAL A 507 -25.04 3.46 -0.55
N VAL A 508 -25.94 3.08 -1.46
CA VAL A 508 -26.05 3.68 -2.80
C VAL A 508 -27.43 4.32 -2.94
N ILE A 509 -27.46 5.57 -3.39
CA ILE A 509 -28.67 6.36 -3.59
C ILE A 509 -28.72 6.73 -5.08
N PRO A 510 -29.62 6.17 -5.89
CA PRO A 510 -29.80 6.61 -7.26
C PRO A 510 -30.52 7.95 -7.28
N VAL A 511 -29.99 8.88 -8.06
CA VAL A 511 -30.54 10.24 -8.19
C VAL A 511 -31.02 10.54 -9.61
N SER A 512 -30.55 9.77 -10.59
CA SER A 512 -31.10 9.68 -11.96
C SER A 512 -30.77 8.31 -12.57
N ASP A 513 -31.09 8.11 -13.86
CA ASP A 513 -30.79 6.87 -14.58
C ASP A 513 -29.28 6.60 -14.76
N HIS A 514 -28.45 7.65 -14.62
CA HIS A 514 -27.00 7.60 -14.83
C HIS A 514 -26.19 8.09 -13.63
N GLU A 515 -26.84 8.51 -12.54
CA GLU A 515 -26.17 9.18 -11.44
C GLU A 515 -26.54 8.57 -10.09
N VAL A 516 -25.53 8.40 -9.25
CA VAL A 516 -25.68 7.88 -7.89
C VAL A 516 -24.85 8.68 -6.89
N ILE A 517 -25.28 8.68 -5.64
CA ILE A 517 -24.44 9.01 -4.49
C ILE A 517 -24.08 7.69 -3.79
N VAL A 518 -22.79 7.50 -3.54
CA VAL A 518 -22.26 6.34 -2.82
C VAL A 518 -21.63 6.81 -1.53
N VAL A 519 -21.88 6.09 -0.45
CA VAL A 519 -21.23 6.30 0.85
C VAL A 519 -20.60 5.00 1.31
N GLU A 520 -19.29 5.04 1.59
CA GLU A 520 -18.51 3.92 2.12
C GLU A 520 -17.75 4.32 3.38
N SER A 521 -17.23 3.35 4.12
CA SER A 521 -16.40 3.60 5.31
C SER A 521 -14.94 3.28 5.03
N ARG A 522 -14.05 4.24 5.31
CA ARG A 522 -12.60 4.10 5.11
C ARG A 522 -11.86 4.22 6.43
N ARG A 523 -10.85 3.37 6.61
CA ARG A 523 -10.07 3.23 7.85
C ARG A 523 -8.65 2.81 7.47
N ARG A 524 -7.68 3.09 8.33
CA ARG A 524 -6.28 2.69 8.16
C ARG A 524 -6.08 1.18 8.35
N GLN A 525 -6.54 0.41 7.38
CA GLN A 525 -6.46 -1.04 7.28
C GLN A 525 -6.57 -1.43 5.81
N GLY A 526 -6.24 -2.67 5.47
CA GLY A 526 -6.13 -3.08 4.08
C GLY A 526 -5.01 -2.33 3.38
N TYR A 527 -5.32 -1.81 2.19
CA TYR A 527 -4.39 -1.00 1.39
C TYR A 527 -4.40 0.50 1.73
N ASP A 528 -5.29 0.95 2.62
CA ASP A 528 -5.29 2.31 3.18
C ASP A 528 -4.22 2.49 4.29
N ALA A 529 -3.08 1.81 4.16
CA ALA A 529 -2.08 1.68 5.22
C ALA A 529 -1.37 3.01 5.58
N LEU A 530 -1.39 3.97 4.65
CA LEU A 530 -0.79 5.28 4.81
C LEU A 530 -1.77 6.35 5.32
N PHE A 531 -3.02 5.99 5.61
CA PHE A 531 -4.00 6.92 6.15
C PHE A 531 -3.55 7.57 7.47
N GLY A 532 -3.86 8.85 7.60
CA GLY A 532 -3.93 9.57 8.85
C GLY A 532 -5.37 9.70 9.33
N LYS A 533 -5.53 10.23 10.55
CA LYS A 533 -6.84 10.39 11.20
C LYS A 533 -7.81 11.24 10.39
N GLU A 534 -7.32 12.18 9.60
CA GLU A 534 -8.16 13.04 8.76
C GLU A 534 -8.80 12.29 7.58
N SER A 535 -8.24 11.14 7.20
CA SER A 535 -8.71 10.32 6.08
C SER A 535 -9.63 9.18 6.51
N GLU A 536 -9.73 8.91 7.81
CA GLU A 536 -10.64 7.89 8.35
C GLU A 536 -12.05 8.47 8.55
N GLY A 537 -13.07 7.74 8.11
CA GLY A 537 -14.47 8.12 8.34
C GLY A 537 -15.40 7.65 7.22
N ALA A 538 -16.61 8.20 7.20
CA ALA A 538 -17.56 7.97 6.12
C ALA A 538 -17.17 8.83 4.92
N TYR A 539 -17.01 8.20 3.77
CA TYR A 539 -16.57 8.84 2.54
C TYR A 539 -17.71 8.81 1.53
N ALA A 540 -18.16 10.00 1.10
CA ALA A 540 -19.28 10.16 0.19
C ALA A 540 -18.80 10.72 -1.15
N TYR A 541 -19.26 10.13 -2.25
CA TYR A 541 -18.93 10.57 -3.61
C TYR A 541 -20.13 10.39 -4.53
N ARG A 542 -20.18 11.25 -5.55
CA ARG A 542 -21.16 11.20 -6.62
C ARG A 542 -20.52 10.57 -7.85
N ILE A 543 -21.27 9.73 -8.54
CA ILE A 543 -20.88 9.16 -9.83
C ILE A 543 -21.87 9.61 -10.89
N ASP A 544 -21.35 10.02 -12.04
CA ASP A 544 -22.12 10.30 -13.26
C ASP A 544 -21.57 9.43 -14.38
N THR A 545 -22.28 8.34 -14.65
CA THR A 545 -21.90 7.35 -15.65
C THR A 545 -22.05 7.86 -17.09
N SER A 546 -22.67 9.03 -17.27
CA SER A 546 -22.85 9.68 -18.58
C SER A 546 -21.81 10.75 -18.88
N ALA A 547 -20.84 10.95 -17.99
CA ALA A 547 -19.70 11.83 -18.20
C ALA A 547 -18.65 11.16 -19.09
N LYS A 548 -17.99 11.92 -19.96
CA LYS A 548 -16.89 11.41 -20.80
C LYS A 548 -15.68 11.05 -19.94
N ILE A 549 -15.00 9.96 -20.30
CA ILE A 549 -13.82 9.45 -19.57
C ILE A 549 -12.54 10.21 -19.98
N TYR A 550 -12.27 10.35 -21.28
CA TYR A 550 -10.99 10.86 -21.81
C TYR A 550 -11.10 12.18 -22.58
N SER A 551 -12.14 12.97 -22.33
CA SER A 551 -12.39 14.22 -23.04
C SER A 551 -12.91 15.31 -22.10
N PRO A 552 -12.77 16.60 -22.46
CA PRO A 552 -13.40 17.66 -21.68
C PRO A 552 -14.91 17.46 -21.61
N ASP A 553 -15.46 17.70 -20.42
CA ASP A 553 -16.88 17.59 -20.15
C ASP A 553 -17.27 18.59 -19.05
N THR A 554 -18.54 18.99 -19.01
CA THR A 554 -19.12 19.73 -17.89
C THR A 554 -19.55 18.80 -16.76
N LYS A 555 -19.80 17.52 -17.09
CA LYS A 555 -20.08 16.46 -16.12
C LYS A 555 -18.80 15.90 -15.52
N LYS A 556 -18.93 15.26 -14.35
CA LYS A 556 -17.82 14.67 -13.62
C LYS A 556 -18.11 13.19 -13.38
N PRO A 557 -17.30 12.26 -13.89
CA PRO A 557 -17.57 10.84 -13.74
C PRO A 557 -17.56 10.41 -12.27
N VAL A 558 -16.63 10.97 -11.48
CA VAL A 558 -16.58 10.84 -10.03
C VAL A 558 -16.29 12.21 -9.41
N ASP A 559 -17.02 12.58 -8.37
CA ASP A 559 -16.76 13.80 -7.58
C ASP A 559 -17.01 13.56 -6.09
N VAL A 560 -15.99 13.85 -5.28
CA VAL A 560 -16.08 13.67 -3.82
C VAL A 560 -16.98 14.74 -3.21
N LEU A 561 -17.97 14.28 -2.45
CA LEU A 561 -18.84 15.14 -1.66
C LEU A 561 -18.12 15.49 -0.35
N ALA A 562 -17.16 16.42 -0.44
CA ALA A 562 -16.33 16.80 0.68
C ALA A 562 -17.01 17.84 1.61
N PRO A 563 -16.84 17.75 2.94
CA PRO A 563 -17.32 18.75 3.88
C PRO A 563 -16.61 20.10 3.66
N LYS A 564 -17.22 21.21 4.10
CA LYS A 564 -16.67 22.57 3.91
C LYS A 564 -15.26 22.76 4.49
N ARG A 565 -14.88 21.97 5.49
CA ARG A 565 -13.54 22.02 6.10
C ARG A 565 -12.46 21.41 5.21
N SER A 566 -12.83 20.56 4.26
CA SER A 566 -11.87 19.82 3.43
C SER A 566 -11.10 20.77 2.52
N LYS A 567 -9.78 20.56 2.45
CA LYS A 567 -8.87 21.35 1.63
C LYS A 567 -8.04 20.42 0.76
N PRO A 568 -8.42 20.24 -0.52
CA PRO A 568 -7.66 19.38 -1.43
C PRO A 568 -6.20 19.81 -1.52
N ILE A 569 -5.29 18.83 -1.53
CA ILE A 569 -3.86 19.02 -1.77
C ILE A 569 -3.56 18.35 -3.11
N MET A 570 -3.10 19.13 -4.10
CA MET A 570 -2.86 18.62 -5.46
C MET A 570 -4.11 17.88 -6.02
N ASP A 571 -5.29 18.48 -5.84
CA ASP A 571 -6.61 17.94 -6.21
C ASP A 571 -7.08 16.68 -5.45
N TRP A 572 -6.31 16.22 -4.46
CA TRP A 572 -6.69 15.11 -3.57
C TRP A 572 -7.36 15.61 -2.30
N ALA A 573 -8.62 15.24 -2.11
CA ALA A 573 -9.43 15.55 -0.95
C ALA A 573 -9.19 14.53 0.19
N LEU A 574 -7.93 14.46 0.67
CA LEU A 574 -7.50 13.49 1.68
C LEU A 574 -8.23 13.63 3.03
N ASP A 575 -8.78 14.81 3.32
CA ASP A 575 -9.54 15.11 4.55
C ASP A 575 -11.06 15.16 4.32
N ALA A 576 -11.56 14.53 3.25
CA ALA A 576 -12.96 14.55 2.87
C ALA A 576 -13.86 13.55 3.61
N ALA A 577 -13.28 12.63 4.39
CA ALA A 577 -14.05 11.73 5.23
C ALA A 577 -14.83 12.55 6.28
N LEU A 578 -16.09 12.18 6.51
CA LEU A 578 -17.01 12.85 7.41
C LEU A 578 -16.89 12.30 8.84
N ASP A 579 -16.79 13.21 9.80
CA ASP A 579 -16.79 12.91 11.23
C ASP A 579 -18.22 12.90 11.82
N PRO A 580 -18.44 12.27 12.98
CA PRO A 580 -19.73 12.36 13.69
C PRO A 580 -20.21 13.80 13.89
N GLY A 581 -21.46 14.07 13.50
CA GLY A 581 -22.09 15.39 13.50
C GLY A 581 -21.89 16.19 12.21
N GLU A 582 -21.02 15.74 11.31
CA GLU A 582 -20.87 16.35 10.00
C GLU A 582 -21.86 15.80 8.99
N SER A 583 -22.14 16.61 7.97
CA SER A 583 -23.00 16.22 6.86
C SER A 583 -22.61 16.90 5.57
N VAL A 584 -23.01 16.27 4.47
CA VAL A 584 -22.94 16.81 3.12
C VAL A 584 -24.30 16.67 2.44
N SER A 585 -24.52 17.47 1.42
CA SER A 585 -25.75 17.42 0.65
C SER A 585 -25.46 17.51 -0.84
N SER A 586 -26.14 16.69 -1.63
CA SER A 586 -26.08 16.65 -3.08
C SER A 586 -27.40 16.12 -3.62
N ASP A 587 -27.84 16.61 -4.77
CA ASP A 587 -29.01 16.06 -5.49
C ASP A 587 -30.29 15.94 -4.63
N GLY A 588 -30.49 16.91 -3.73
CA GLY A 588 -31.64 16.94 -2.80
C GLY A 588 -31.59 15.87 -1.69
N TRP A 589 -30.44 15.26 -1.45
CA TRP A 589 -30.16 14.32 -0.36
C TRP A 589 -29.16 14.91 0.62
N LYS A 590 -29.32 14.57 1.90
CA LYS A 590 -28.38 14.85 2.99
C LYS A 590 -27.85 13.53 3.54
N ILE A 591 -26.53 13.45 3.67
CA ILE A 591 -25.81 12.35 4.32
C ILE A 591 -25.16 12.91 5.58
N GLU A 592 -25.52 12.38 6.75
CA GLU A 592 -25.03 12.82 8.05
C GLU A 592 -24.43 11.65 8.82
N VAL A 593 -23.24 11.82 9.40
CA VAL A 593 -22.62 10.78 10.23
C VAL A 593 -23.11 10.94 11.67
N LEU A 594 -23.73 9.90 12.22
CA LEU A 594 -24.28 9.90 13.58
C LEU A 594 -23.30 9.30 14.59
N GLU A 595 -22.57 8.27 14.18
CA GLU A 595 -21.67 7.50 15.03
C GLU A 595 -20.52 6.97 14.19
N SER A 596 -19.33 6.91 14.77
CA SER A 596 -18.15 6.33 14.11
C SER A 596 -17.36 5.51 15.11
N GLY A 597 -16.82 4.38 14.66
CA GLY A 597 -15.99 3.51 15.47
C GLY A 597 -15.17 2.54 14.64
N ALA A 598 -14.54 1.57 15.31
CA ALA A 598 -13.81 0.49 14.65
C ALA A 598 -14.72 -0.40 13.79
N PHE A 599 -16.02 -0.44 14.08
CA PHE A 599 -17.03 -1.16 13.29
C PHE A 599 -17.41 -0.47 11.98
N GLY A 600 -16.94 0.76 11.75
CA GLY A 600 -17.34 1.61 10.61
C GLY A 600 -18.12 2.84 11.05
N ASP A 601 -19.01 3.31 10.18
CA ASP A 601 -19.75 4.56 10.33
C ASP A 601 -21.26 4.31 10.28
N VAL A 602 -21.99 4.95 11.18
CA VAL A 602 -23.45 5.00 11.13
C VAL A 602 -23.85 6.29 10.47
N ILE A 603 -24.54 6.19 9.34
CA ILE A 603 -24.98 7.35 8.57
C ILE A 603 -26.50 7.44 8.55
N LYS A 604 -27.00 8.68 8.56
CA LYS A 604 -28.40 9.00 8.26
C LYS A 604 -28.47 9.55 6.85
N VAL A 605 -29.39 8.98 6.07
CA VAL A 605 -29.76 9.47 4.75
C VAL A 605 -31.17 10.08 4.84
N SER A 606 -31.35 11.28 4.32
CA SER A 606 -32.65 11.98 4.31
C SER A 606 -32.73 12.99 3.17
N LYS A 607 -33.95 13.34 2.73
CA LYS A 607 -34.14 14.46 1.79
C LYS A 607 -33.78 15.81 2.43
N VAL A 608 -33.26 16.72 1.62
CA VAL A 608 -33.12 18.14 1.95
C VAL A 608 -34.47 18.79 1.64
N ASN A 609 -35.13 19.34 2.66
CA ASN A 609 -36.38 20.08 2.52
C ASN A 609 -36.14 21.51 2.01
#